data_AF-A0AAX3W4A7-F1
#
_entry.id   AF-A0AAX3W4A7-F1
#
_cell.length_a   1.000
_cell.length_b   1.000
_cell.length_c   1.000
_cell.angle_alpha   90.00
_cell.angle_beta   90.00
_cell.angle_gamma   90.00
#
_symmetry.space_group_name_H-M   'P 1'
#
loop_
_entity.id
_entity.type
_entity.pdbx_description
1 polymer ?
#
loop_
_entity_poly.entity_id
_entity_poly.type
_entity_poly.pdbx_seq_one_letter_code
_entity_poly.pdbx_strand_id
1 'polypeptide(L)' 'MEIRQFNYFMTVTKLGSFTQDSEELRISQSALSKTIMSLEIELGMELMCFLY' A
#
# COMPACT_ATOMS: atom_id res chain seq x y z
N MET A 1 4.89 -10.30 -8.29
CA MET A 1 3.50 -9.89 -8.57
C MET A 1 2.58 -10.82 -7.82
N GLU A 2 2.05 -10.35 -6.70
CA GLU A 2 1.07 -11.07 -5.86
C GLU A 2 -0.26 -10.30 -5.88
N ILE A 3 -1.39 -11.00 -6.07
CA ILE A 3 -2.74 -10.37 -6.04
C ILE A 3 -2.98 -9.61 -4.72
N ARG A 4 -2.36 -10.06 -3.63
CA ARG A 4 -2.45 -9.42 -2.31
C ARG A 4 -1.91 -7.98 -2.31
N GLN A 5 -0.87 -7.69 -3.09
CA GLN A 5 -0.30 -6.34 -3.21
C GLN A 5 -1.29 -5.37 -3.84
N PHE A 6 -2.05 -5.82 -4.86
CA PHE A 6 -3.11 -5.02 -5.48
C PHE A 6 -4.30 -4.78 -4.54
N ASN A 7 -4.69 -5.76 -3.73
CA ASN A 7 -5.74 -5.57 -2.73
C ASN A 7 -5.35 -4.53 -1.68
N TYR A 8 -4.08 -4.53 -1.26
CA TYR A 8 -3.57 -3.53 -0.33
C TYR A 8 -3.52 -2.16 -0.98
N PHE A 9 -3.01 -2.05 -2.21
CA PHE A 9 -3.01 -0.80 -2.97
C PHE A 9 -4.42 -0.23 -3.13
N MET A 10 -5.39 -1.04 -3.54
CA MET A 10 -6.80 -0.64 -3.64
C MET A 10 -7.38 -0.17 -2.32
N THR A 11 -6.98 -0.77 -1.20
CA THR A 11 -7.43 -0.35 0.13
C THR A 11 -6.84 1.02 0.46
N VAL A 12 -5.53 1.20 0.26
CA VAL A 12 -4.85 2.48 0.53
C VAL A 12 -5.40 3.63 -0.31
N THR A 13 -5.79 3.37 -1.56
CA THR A 13 -6.42 4.39 -2.41
C THR A 13 -7.83 4.80 -1.96
N LYS A 14 -8.52 3.99 -1.14
CA LYS A 14 -9.88 4.30 -0.66
C LYS A 14 -9.88 5.20 0.56
N LEU A 15 -8.99 4.95 1.53
CA LEU A 15 -8.92 5.74 2.77
C LEU A 15 -7.93 6.90 2.65
N GLY A 16 -6.93 6.80 1.77
CA GLY A 16 -5.93 7.84 1.56
C GLY A 16 -4.99 8.04 2.77
N SER A 17 -4.96 7.08 3.71
CA SER A 17 -4.17 7.17 4.94
C SER A 17 -3.69 5.80 5.37
N PHE A 18 -2.38 5.57 5.19
CA PHE A 18 -1.70 4.33 5.61
C PHE A 18 -1.97 3.92 7.06
N THR A 19 -2.19 4.88 7.96
CA THR A 19 -2.55 4.59 9.36
C THR A 19 -3.93 3.93 9.43
N GLN A 20 -4.96 4.55 8.84
CA GLN A 20 -6.32 4.01 8.82
C GLN A 20 -6.39 2.68 8.06
N ASP A 21 -5.68 2.58 6.94
CA ASP A 21 -5.62 1.35 6.13
C ASP A 21 -4.98 0.19 6.89
N SER A 22 -3.92 0.47 7.65
CA SER A 22 -3.24 -0.55 8.45
C SER A 22 -4.12 -1.08 9.60
N GLU A 23 -4.94 -0.21 10.20
CA GLU A 23 -5.92 -0.59 11.22
C GLU A 23 -7.04 -1.45 10.63
N GLU A 24 -7.58 -1.08 9.46
CA GLU A 24 -8.62 -1.85 8.77
C GLU A 24 -8.11 -3.22 8.30
N LEU A 25 -6.91 -3.26 7.72
CA LEU A 25 -6.26 -4.49 7.26
C LEU A 25 -5.67 -5.33 8.39
N ARG A 26 -5.65 -4.82 9.63
CA ARG A 26 -5.06 -5.47 10.82
C ARG A 26 -3.60 -5.87 10.62
N ILE A 27 -2.82 -5.01 9.98
CA ILE A 27 -1.37 -5.16 9.78
C ILE A 27 -0.66 -3.92 10.30
N SER A 28 0.67 -4.00 10.47
CA SER A 28 1.41 -2.77 10.80
C SER A 28 1.46 -1.83 9.61
N GLN A 29 1.40 -0.52 9.88
CA GLN A 29 1.60 0.52 8.87
C GLN A 29 2.92 0.34 8.10
N SER A 30 3.98 -0.08 8.80
CA SER A 30 5.28 -0.38 8.18
C SER A 30 5.27 -1.59 7.24
N ALA A 31 4.44 -2.62 7.51
CA ALA A 31 4.28 -3.76 6.62
C ALA A 31 3.49 -3.38 5.36
N LEU A 32 2.45 -2.56 5.54
CA LEU A 32 1.67 -2.01 4.43
C LEU A 32 2.54 -1.14 3.51
N SER A 33 3.29 -0.20 4.08
CA SER A 33 4.23 0.67 3.34
C SER A 33 5.26 -0.15 2.55
N LYS A 34 5.91 -1.14 3.17
CA LYS A 34 6.85 -2.05 2.46
C LYS A 34 6.20 -2.83 1.33
N THR A 35 4.94 -3.23 1.50
CA THR A 35 4.21 -3.98 0.48
C THR A 35 3.91 -3.11 -0.74
N ILE A 36 3.49 -1.86 -0.52
CA ILE A 36 3.26 -0.88 -1.60
C ILE A 36 4.57 -0.51 -2.29
N MET A 37 5.63 -0.21 -1.54
CA MET A 37 6.94 0.09 -2.10
C MET A 37 7.48 -1.07 -2.96
N SER A 38 7.30 -2.32 -2.51
CA SER A 38 7.67 -3.49 -3.31
C SER A 38 6.88 -3.59 -4.61
N LEU A 39 5.61 -3.19 -4.61
CA LEU A 39 4.77 -3.16 -5.81
C LEU A 39 5.22 -2.07 -6.79
N GLU A 40 5.54 -0.87 -6.29
CA GLU A 40 6.05 0.25 -7.08
C GLU A 40 7.39 -0.09 -7.77
N ILE A 41 8.31 -0.70 -7.02
CA ILE A 41 9.60 -1.18 -7.56
C ILE A 41 9.39 -2.22 -8.65
N GLU A 42 8.47 -3.17 -8.42
CA GLU A 42 8.20 -4.23 -9.40
C GLU A 42 7.56 -3.70 -10.68
N LEU A 43 6.69 -2.69 -10.57
CA LEU A 43 6.06 -2.03 -11.73
C LEU A 43 6.96 -0.98 -12.39
N GLY A 44 8.05 -0.57 -11.73
CA GLY A 44 8.93 0.51 -12.19
C GLY A 44 8.24 1.87 -12.22
N MET A 45 7.21 2.08 -11.40
CA MET A 45 6.45 3.33 -11.31
C MET A 45 5.97 3.60 -9.90
N GLU A 46 5.94 4.87 -9.54
CA GLU A 46 5.32 5.33 -8.30
C GLU A 46 3.80 5.29 -8.44
N LEU A 47 3.12 4.61 -7.53
CA LEU A 47 1.67 4.48 -7.50
C LEU A 47 1.03 5.50 -6.54
N MET A 48 1.80 6.02 -5.57
CA MET A 48 1.35 6.99 -4.58
C MET A 48 2.21 8.26 -4.57
N CYS A 49 1.82 9.29 -5.33
CA CYS A 49 2.57 10.56 -5.40
C CYS A 49 2.38 11.53 -4.22
N PHE A 50 1.57 11.20 -3.19
CA PHE A 50 1.19 12.15 -2.11
C PHE A 50 1.43 11.67 -0.68
N LEU A 51 2.06 10.52 -0.48
CA LEU A 51 2.10 9.85 0.84
C LEU A 51 3.52 9.35 1.18
N TYR A 52 4.46 10.30 1.31
CA TYR A 52 5.74 10.12 2.00
C TYR A 52 5.87 11.14 3.13
#